data_AF-A0A7S4NS93-F1
#
_entry.id   AF-A0A7S4NS93-F1
#
_cell.length_a   1.000
_cell.length_b   1.000
_cell.length_c   1.000
_cell.angle_alpha   90.00
_cell.angle_beta   90.00
_cell.angle_gamma   90.00
#
_symmetry.space_group_name_H-M   'P 1'
#
loop_
_entity.id
_entity.type
_entity.pdbx_description
1 polymer ?
#
loop_
_entity_poly.entity_id
_entity_poly.type
_entity_poly.pdbx_seq_one_letter_code
_entity_poly.pdbx_strand_id
1 'polypeptide(L)'
;MRVEKDLRQLTALCHCPIVARAADRDRPDGGPEPRQQQGYERLSEALMQCKGLVLAMQDARTFTKSICSVPRHPDEERFPQLKYLPDSLMVLKRIRQCEKFLTKTGGCRAEALDIPSSPSHEISWGRRGFEDRLLRTEGEQVLPADVREYLWKSFVARGGSKLMVIREELYNYRSALSSTLPLFDSCLDRLAMLAEQELDLREDEEKGEEEDGSSPVRNCRSSIKARRQLQLLRSCREGVEDTVGWLSTILGMWRREKGGEEGEQESVEEGEEENATGGGKEESCRQSQVRNFVAGEGRNFCLPKNFLFQVRLNHLKRIVSSFKPLAQQVISRSGWPPPHLIAAGKFQCRACGFSFGDLWVHRGVCAHCEEEQRNKGMCPYSDECNFSYRCFCPHSKKCIRCEDWSCDTCRLHRLDGAGLVDLVRRLPATRLFLDFDQTLCSSKSGFPPVPGKHRLQEDVAELLRCAQRAGENEQGEGGGGWERSLRVSIVSRNPHKKEIMEMLQRRGIGDRVEVCCVKVERTTKVGKIADDMRGEERGAVAVYADDDVRELIDPTLTACSGLHRVIFSFRELTS
;
A
#
# COMPACT_ATOMS: atom_id res chain seq x y z
N MET A 1 -4.41 -4.11 6.81
CA MET A 1 -3.38 -5.04 7.31
C MET A 1 -3.97 -6.12 8.21
N ARG A 2 -3.87 -7.38 7.79
CA ARG A 2 -4.31 -8.56 8.56
C ARG A 2 -3.37 -8.90 9.72
N VAL A 3 -2.06 -8.70 9.54
CA VAL A 3 -1.03 -9.03 10.53
C VAL A 3 -1.25 -8.34 11.87
N GLU A 4 -1.57 -7.04 11.90
CA GLU A 4 -1.86 -6.34 13.16
C GLU A 4 -3.09 -6.92 13.87
N LYS A 5 -4.15 -7.27 13.13
CA LYS A 5 -5.35 -7.90 13.69
C LYS A 5 -5.00 -9.25 14.30
N ASP A 6 -4.27 -10.08 13.55
CA ASP A 6 -3.83 -11.39 14.01
C ASP A 6 -2.95 -11.27 15.27
N LEU A 7 -2.00 -10.32 15.31
CA LEU A 7 -1.17 -10.04 16.49
C LEU A 7 -2.01 -9.60 17.71
N ARG A 8 -2.99 -8.70 17.53
CA ARG A 8 -3.91 -8.31 18.62
C ARG A 8 -4.71 -9.50 19.16
N GLN A 9 -5.23 -10.35 18.28
CA GLN A 9 -5.99 -11.55 18.65
C GLN A 9 -5.11 -12.56 19.40
N LEU A 10 -3.93 -12.87 18.86
CA LEU A 10 -2.98 -13.79 19.51
C LEU A 10 -2.51 -13.26 20.86
N THR A 11 -2.21 -11.96 20.94
CA THR A 11 -1.81 -11.30 22.21
C THR A 11 -2.93 -11.41 23.25
N ALA A 12 -4.19 -11.19 22.85
CA ALA A 12 -5.34 -11.31 23.75
C ALA A 12 -5.58 -12.76 24.21
N LEU A 13 -5.40 -13.76 23.33
CA LEU A 13 -5.48 -15.18 23.71
C LEU A 13 -4.37 -15.57 24.70
N CYS A 14 -3.13 -15.12 24.46
CA CYS A 14 -1.98 -15.46 25.30
C CYS A 14 -1.99 -14.72 26.65
N HIS A 15 -2.76 -13.64 26.77
CA HIS A 15 -2.97 -12.93 28.05
C HIS A 15 -3.99 -13.62 28.97
N CYS A 16 -4.62 -14.73 28.53
CA CYS A 16 -5.71 -15.33 29.26
C CYS A 16 -5.26 -16.06 30.55
N PRO A 17 -5.79 -15.70 31.73
CA PRO A 17 -5.51 -16.40 32.99
C PRO A 17 -5.98 -17.88 33.02
N ILE A 18 -6.98 -18.25 32.22
CA ILE A 18 -7.46 -19.64 32.11
C ILE A 18 -6.40 -20.52 31.42
N VAL A 19 -5.63 -19.96 30.48
CA VAL A 19 -4.51 -20.67 29.83
C VAL A 19 -3.36 -20.88 30.81
N ALA A 20 -3.10 -19.89 31.68
CA ALA A 20 -2.15 -20.03 32.78
C ALA A 20 -2.60 -21.13 33.77
N ARG A 21 -3.86 -21.11 34.23
CA ARG A 21 -4.39 -22.08 35.21
C ARG A 21 -4.61 -23.50 34.67
N ALA A 22 -4.94 -23.65 33.38
CA ALA A 22 -5.07 -24.97 32.75
C ALA A 22 -3.71 -25.63 32.50
N ALA A 23 -2.62 -24.85 32.40
CA ALA A 23 -1.26 -25.38 32.39
C ALA A 23 -0.79 -25.81 33.79
N ASP A 24 -1.25 -25.13 34.85
CA ASP A 24 -0.91 -25.47 36.24
C ASP A 24 -1.55 -26.77 36.73
N ARG A 25 -2.76 -27.14 36.25
CA ARG A 25 -3.46 -28.35 36.74
C ARG A 25 -2.83 -29.69 36.34
N ASP A 26 -2.01 -29.71 35.30
CA ASP A 26 -1.29 -30.91 34.85
C ASP A 26 0.14 -31.00 35.43
N ARG A 27 0.49 -30.15 36.40
CA ARG A 27 1.78 -30.18 37.10
C ARG A 27 1.63 -30.29 38.62
N PRO A 28 2.36 -31.22 39.27
CA PRO A 28 2.45 -31.25 40.73
C PRO A 28 3.24 -30.06 41.31
N ASP A 29 4.09 -29.39 40.50
CA ASP A 29 4.90 -28.25 40.92
C ASP A 29 4.34 -26.95 40.31
N GLY A 30 3.48 -26.25 41.06
CA GLY A 30 2.62 -25.14 40.61
C GLY A 30 3.31 -23.81 40.25
N GLY A 31 4.24 -23.83 39.29
CA GLY A 31 4.82 -22.62 38.69
C GLY A 31 4.30 -22.35 37.26
N PRO A 32 3.98 -21.09 36.90
CA PRO A 32 3.53 -20.74 35.56
C PRO A 32 4.61 -21.09 34.53
N GLU A 33 4.22 -21.70 33.40
CA GLU A 33 5.16 -22.12 32.36
C GLU A 33 5.91 -20.91 31.76
N PRO A 34 7.25 -20.84 31.81
CA PRO A 34 8.05 -19.73 31.26
C PRO A 34 7.73 -19.42 29.79
N ARG A 35 7.28 -20.43 29.03
CA ARG A 35 6.98 -20.34 27.60
C ARG A 35 5.74 -19.48 27.28
N GLN A 36 4.75 -19.40 28.18
CA GLN A 36 3.51 -18.64 27.91
C GLN A 36 3.71 -17.14 28.14
N GLN A 37 4.39 -16.76 29.22
CA GLN A 37 4.73 -15.37 29.50
C GLN A 37 5.71 -14.82 28.45
N GLN A 38 6.73 -15.60 28.08
CA GLN A 38 7.59 -15.32 26.93
C GLN A 38 6.79 -15.18 25.62
N GLY A 39 5.74 -15.99 25.45
CA GLY A 39 4.84 -15.92 24.30
C GLY A 39 4.05 -14.62 24.22
N TYR A 40 3.44 -14.21 25.34
CA TYR A 40 2.73 -12.94 25.44
C TYR A 40 3.65 -11.74 25.21
N GLU A 41 4.82 -11.72 25.84
CA GLU A 41 5.81 -10.65 25.69
C GLU A 41 6.22 -10.51 24.23
N ARG A 42 6.63 -11.62 23.59
CA ARG A 42 7.03 -11.62 22.17
C ARG A 42 5.90 -11.16 21.24
N LEU A 43 4.66 -11.57 21.47
CA LEU A 43 3.50 -11.13 20.68
C LEU A 43 3.17 -9.65 20.92
N SER A 44 3.27 -9.19 22.16
CA SER A 44 3.09 -7.79 22.55
C SER A 44 4.15 -6.90 21.88
N GLU A 45 5.41 -7.30 21.90
CA GLU A 45 6.51 -6.60 21.22
C GLU A 45 6.27 -6.55 19.71
N ALA A 46 5.99 -7.69 19.07
CA ALA A 46 5.67 -7.75 17.64
C ALA A 46 4.47 -6.87 17.28
N LEU A 47 3.43 -6.81 18.13
CA LEU A 47 2.28 -5.93 17.94
C LEU A 47 2.69 -4.46 18.01
N MET A 48 3.56 -4.07 18.95
CA MET A 48 4.06 -2.70 19.06
C MET A 48 4.92 -2.32 17.86
N GLN A 49 5.81 -3.21 17.43
CA GLN A 49 6.60 -3.03 16.20
C GLN A 49 5.71 -2.83 14.98
N CYS A 50 4.69 -3.67 14.82
CA CYS A 50 3.71 -3.56 13.74
C CYS A 50 2.99 -2.20 13.76
N LYS A 51 2.56 -1.72 14.94
CA LYS A 51 1.93 -0.41 15.08
C LYS A 51 2.88 0.75 14.75
N GLY A 52 4.15 0.65 15.15
CA GLY A 52 5.19 1.62 14.81
C GLY A 52 5.36 1.77 13.31
N LEU A 53 5.53 0.66 12.60
CA LEU A 53 5.68 0.68 11.15
C LEU A 53 4.44 1.25 10.45
N VAL A 54 3.23 0.88 10.89
CA VAL A 54 1.97 1.40 10.32
C VAL A 54 1.87 2.90 10.48
N LEU A 55 2.30 3.43 11.63
CA LEU A 55 2.24 4.86 11.90
C LEU A 55 3.10 5.64 10.90
N ALA A 56 4.35 5.20 10.68
CA ALA A 56 5.23 5.79 9.68
C ALA A 56 4.64 5.71 8.26
N MET A 57 4.05 4.56 7.90
CA MET A 57 3.37 4.40 6.60
C MET A 57 2.15 5.30 6.43
N GLN A 58 1.37 5.50 7.49
CA GLN A 58 0.21 6.38 7.47
C GLN A 58 0.62 7.82 7.25
N ASP A 59 1.74 8.26 7.83
CA ASP A 59 2.32 9.58 7.53
C ASP A 59 2.74 9.69 6.06
N ALA A 60 3.54 8.75 5.56
CA ALA A 60 3.98 8.74 4.16
C ALA A 60 2.80 8.77 3.18
N ARG A 61 1.75 7.99 3.46
CA ARG A 61 0.53 7.97 2.66
C ARG A 61 -0.25 9.27 2.75
N THR A 62 -0.43 9.82 3.95
CA THR A 62 -1.19 11.06 4.15
C THR A 62 -0.51 12.20 3.42
N PHE A 63 0.81 12.30 3.55
CA PHE A 63 1.61 13.24 2.78
C PHE A 63 1.47 13.03 1.27
N THR A 64 1.62 11.79 0.78
CA THR A 64 1.44 11.44 -0.64
C THR A 64 0.06 11.87 -1.17
N LYS A 65 -1.00 11.71 -0.36
CA LYS A 65 -2.33 12.18 -0.77
C LYS A 65 -2.39 13.70 -0.87
N SER A 66 -1.89 14.39 0.15
CA SER A 66 -1.89 15.86 0.18
C SER A 66 -1.07 16.46 -0.97
N ILE A 67 0.09 15.89 -1.28
CA ILE A 67 0.95 16.39 -2.35
C ILE A 67 0.35 16.17 -3.75
N CYS A 68 -0.31 15.03 -3.98
CA CYS A 68 -1.02 14.77 -5.23
C CYS A 68 -2.19 15.73 -5.45
N SER A 69 -2.82 16.19 -4.36
CA SER A 69 -3.95 17.11 -4.40
C SER A 69 -3.56 18.58 -4.49
N VAL A 70 -2.27 18.94 -4.44
CA VAL A 70 -1.81 20.34 -4.53
C VAL A 70 -2.44 21.03 -5.76
N PRO A 71 -2.94 22.27 -5.59
CA PRO A 71 -3.57 23.03 -6.66
C PRO A 71 -2.61 23.32 -7.81
N ARG A 72 -3.16 23.61 -8.99
CA ARG A 72 -2.33 24.03 -10.14
C ARG A 72 -1.81 25.44 -9.97
N HIS A 73 -2.62 26.29 -9.34
CA HIS A 73 -2.27 27.68 -9.11
C HIS A 73 -1.46 27.80 -7.80
N PRO A 74 -0.32 28.50 -7.81
CA PRO A 74 0.55 28.59 -6.63
C PRO A 74 -0.03 29.45 -5.50
N ASP A 75 -0.94 30.37 -5.82
CA ASP A 75 -1.57 31.26 -4.83
C ASP A 75 -2.76 30.61 -4.12
N GLU A 76 -3.18 29.41 -4.54
CA GLU A 76 -4.22 28.66 -3.84
C GLU A 76 -3.68 28.06 -2.53
N GLU A 77 -4.56 27.93 -1.54
CA GLU A 77 -4.13 27.53 -0.20
C GLU A 77 -3.58 26.09 -0.18
N ARG A 78 -2.41 25.95 0.46
CA ARG A 78 -1.78 24.66 0.72
C ARG A 78 -2.59 23.84 1.71
N PHE A 79 -2.60 22.52 1.52
CA PHE A 79 -3.18 21.61 2.50
C PHE A 79 -2.52 21.76 3.87
N PRO A 80 -3.28 21.78 4.98
CA PRO A 80 -2.73 21.89 6.33
C PRO A 80 -1.62 20.88 6.64
N GLN A 81 -1.73 19.67 6.09
CA GLN A 81 -0.75 18.61 6.28
C GLN A 81 0.64 18.99 5.72
N LEU A 82 0.69 19.79 4.67
CA LEU A 82 1.94 20.27 4.05
C LEU A 82 2.40 21.58 4.70
N LYS A 83 1.46 22.51 4.93
CA LYS A 83 1.69 23.84 5.50
C LYS A 83 2.34 23.80 6.88
N TYR A 84 1.93 22.86 7.73
CA TYR A 84 2.34 22.78 9.14
C TYR A 84 3.40 21.69 9.40
N LEU A 85 4.26 21.37 8.44
CA LEU A 85 5.38 20.45 8.70
C LEU A 85 6.44 21.11 9.61
N PRO A 86 7.02 20.43 10.62
CA PRO A 86 6.81 19.00 10.96
C PRO A 86 5.62 18.73 11.90
N ASP A 87 4.92 19.74 12.42
CA ASP A 87 3.82 19.58 13.40
C ASP A 87 2.63 18.73 12.93
N SER A 88 2.40 18.66 11.63
CA SER A 88 1.35 17.83 11.03
C SER A 88 1.64 16.32 11.12
N LEU A 89 2.92 15.93 11.28
CA LEU A 89 3.36 14.53 11.29
C LEU A 89 2.75 13.74 12.46
N MET A 90 2.16 12.59 12.15
CA MET A 90 1.66 11.64 13.16
C MET A 90 2.80 11.04 13.98
N VAL A 91 3.97 10.83 13.37
CA VAL A 91 5.15 10.31 14.08
C VAL A 91 5.65 11.29 15.15
N LEU A 92 5.67 12.60 14.86
CA LEU A 92 6.04 13.62 15.84
C LEU A 92 5.04 13.71 17.00
N LYS A 93 3.74 13.60 16.70
CA LYS A 93 2.70 13.50 17.74
C LYS A 93 2.94 12.30 18.66
N ARG A 94 3.46 11.20 18.13
CA ARG A 94 3.77 10.01 18.92
C ARG A 94 5.01 10.16 19.78
N ILE A 95 6.06 10.80 19.28
CA ILE A 95 7.24 11.20 20.08
C ILE A 95 6.78 12.05 21.27
N ARG A 96 5.99 13.12 21.02
CA ARG A 96 5.43 13.99 22.06
C ARG A 96 4.60 13.24 23.12
N GLN A 97 3.89 12.18 22.73
CA GLN A 97 3.16 11.34 23.68
C GLN A 97 4.09 10.51 24.57
N CYS A 98 5.20 10.03 24.01
CA CYS A 98 6.21 9.26 24.75
C CYS A 98 6.98 10.16 25.71
N GLU A 99 7.33 11.37 25.30
CA GLU A 99 7.88 12.41 26.18
C GLU A 99 6.97 12.70 27.38
N LYS A 100 5.69 12.97 27.13
CA LYS A 100 4.70 13.18 28.21
C LYS A 100 4.60 11.97 29.13
N PHE A 101 4.81 10.76 28.62
CA PHE A 101 4.85 9.55 29.45
C PHE A 101 6.12 9.49 30.31
N LEU A 102 7.28 9.77 29.73
CA LEU A 102 8.57 9.82 30.43
C LEU A 102 8.56 10.86 31.55
N THR A 103 8.11 12.10 31.29
CA THR A 103 8.02 13.17 32.31
C THR A 103 7.12 12.79 33.48
N LYS A 104 6.02 12.07 33.22
CA LYS A 104 5.08 11.64 34.27
C LYS A 104 5.59 10.47 35.11
N THR A 105 6.50 9.67 34.57
CA THR A 105 6.85 8.36 35.12
C THR A 105 8.25 8.35 35.73
N GLY A 106 9.20 9.08 35.13
CA GLY A 106 10.62 8.92 35.44
C GLY A 106 11.21 9.87 36.48
N GLY A 107 10.46 10.86 37.01
CA GLY A 107 11.00 11.85 37.97
C GLY A 107 12.13 12.76 37.42
N CYS A 108 12.80 12.37 36.32
CA CYS A 108 13.75 13.16 35.58
C CYS A 108 13.09 14.45 35.10
N ARG A 109 13.48 15.57 35.73
CA ARG A 109 13.37 16.93 35.19
C ARG A 109 14.30 17.07 33.97
N ALA A 110 14.18 16.19 32.98
CA ALA A 110 14.82 16.42 31.70
C ALA A 110 14.21 17.68 31.09
N GLU A 111 15.07 18.57 30.59
CA GLU A 111 14.65 19.69 29.78
C GLU A 111 13.76 19.18 28.65
N ALA A 112 12.63 19.86 28.44
CA ALA A 112 11.72 19.49 27.37
C ALA A 112 12.53 19.45 26.07
N LEU A 113 12.37 18.36 25.28
CA LEU A 113 13.01 18.29 23.96
C LEU A 113 12.75 19.59 23.22
N ASP A 114 13.82 20.23 22.76
CA ASP A 114 13.72 21.39 21.89
C ASP A 114 13.24 20.89 20.52
N ILE A 115 11.92 20.87 20.37
CA ILE A 115 11.29 20.43 19.13
C ILE A 115 11.42 21.61 18.18
N PRO A 116 12.10 21.45 17.02
CA PRO A 116 12.24 22.51 16.05
C PRO A 116 10.86 23.09 15.74
N SER A 117 10.67 24.36 16.07
CA SER A 117 9.49 25.10 15.63
C SER A 117 9.51 25.11 14.10
N SER A 118 8.34 24.95 13.46
CA SER A 118 8.25 24.98 12.00
C SER A 118 8.93 26.24 11.47
N PRO A 119 10.05 26.15 10.74
CA PRO A 119 10.41 27.25 9.87
C PRO A 119 9.25 27.35 8.88
N SER A 120 8.62 28.52 8.81
CA SER A 120 7.68 28.82 7.73
C SER A 120 8.50 28.86 6.45
N HIS A 121 8.74 27.69 5.84
CA HIS A 121 9.29 27.63 4.49
C HIS A 121 8.21 28.15 3.57
N GLU A 122 8.32 29.45 3.29
CA GLU A 122 7.60 30.11 2.22
C GLU A 122 8.05 29.41 0.92
N ILE A 123 7.08 28.79 0.24
CA ILE A 123 7.34 28.14 -1.05
C ILE A 123 7.75 29.23 -2.02
N SER A 124 8.93 29.08 -2.63
CA SER A 124 9.51 30.12 -3.47
C SER A 124 8.79 30.26 -4.83
N TRP A 125 7.90 29.31 -5.17
CA TRP A 125 7.27 29.16 -6.49
C TRP A 125 5.95 29.89 -6.71
N GLY A 126 5.86 31.14 -6.24
CA GLY A 126 4.86 32.09 -6.77
C GLY A 126 5.26 32.63 -8.15
N ARG A 127 4.44 33.54 -8.69
CA ARG A 127 4.75 34.26 -9.95
C ARG A 127 6.17 34.86 -9.96
N ARG A 128 6.62 35.42 -8.83
CA ARG A 128 7.97 35.97 -8.65
C ARG A 128 9.08 34.93 -8.87
N GLY A 129 8.97 33.74 -8.28
CA GLY A 129 9.97 32.68 -8.44
C GLY A 129 10.06 32.13 -9.87
N PHE A 130 8.96 32.18 -10.63
CA PHE A 130 8.99 31.87 -12.06
C PHE A 130 9.69 32.96 -12.86
N GLU A 131 9.33 34.23 -12.64
CA GLU A 131 9.95 35.37 -13.31
C GLU A 131 11.46 35.42 -13.04
N ASP A 132 11.90 35.21 -11.79
CA ASP A 132 13.32 35.17 -11.42
C ASP A 132 14.12 34.08 -12.15
N ARG A 133 13.49 32.95 -12.50
CA ARG A 133 14.15 31.86 -13.22
C ARG A 133 14.12 32.05 -14.73
N LEU A 134 13.02 32.61 -15.25
CA LEU A 134 12.92 32.99 -16.65
C LEU A 134 14.03 33.99 -17.00
N LEU A 135 14.24 35.00 -16.15
CA LEU A 135 15.31 35.99 -16.28
C LEU A 135 16.72 35.39 -16.20
N ARG A 136 16.93 34.32 -15.42
CA ARG A 136 18.23 33.63 -15.36
C ARG A 136 18.52 32.77 -16.59
N THR A 137 17.51 32.32 -17.31
CA THR A 137 17.66 31.34 -18.40
C THR A 137 17.85 32.00 -19.77
N GLU A 138 17.24 33.17 -20.00
CA GLU A 138 17.27 33.85 -21.31
C GLU A 138 18.36 34.93 -21.44
N GLY A 139 19.21 35.11 -20.42
CA GLY A 139 20.14 36.24 -20.37
C GLY A 139 19.40 37.57 -20.24
N GLU A 140 20.12 38.70 -20.27
CA GLU A 140 19.57 40.05 -20.03
C GLU A 140 18.54 40.54 -21.08
N GLN A 141 18.07 39.70 -22.01
CA GLN A 141 16.98 40.07 -22.90
C GLN A 141 15.65 40.11 -22.15
N VAL A 142 15.17 41.32 -21.91
CA VAL A 142 13.89 41.57 -21.23
C VAL A 142 12.74 41.18 -22.17
N LEU A 143 12.15 40.01 -21.95
CA LEU A 143 10.90 39.63 -22.61
C LEU A 143 9.79 40.66 -22.36
N PRO A 144 8.99 41.02 -23.39
CA PRO A 144 7.79 41.84 -23.22
C PRO A 144 6.85 41.31 -22.13
N ALA A 145 6.17 42.22 -21.41
CA ALA A 145 5.38 41.86 -20.23
C ALA A 145 4.19 40.93 -20.54
N ASP A 146 3.56 41.11 -21.71
CA ASP A 146 2.50 40.27 -22.25
C ASP A 146 2.99 38.85 -22.58
N VAL A 147 4.21 38.72 -23.14
CA VAL A 147 4.85 37.42 -23.38
C VAL A 147 5.15 36.70 -22.07
N ARG A 148 5.71 37.40 -21.07
CA ARG A 148 5.94 36.83 -19.73
C ARG A 148 4.65 36.34 -19.07
N GLU A 149 3.58 37.12 -19.18
CA GLU A 149 2.25 36.74 -18.68
C GLU A 149 1.68 35.51 -19.39
N TYR A 150 1.82 35.44 -20.72
CA TYR A 150 1.41 34.28 -21.50
C TYR A 150 2.19 33.01 -21.10
N LEU A 151 3.52 33.12 -20.96
CA LEU A 151 4.38 32.02 -20.53
C LEU A 151 4.02 31.53 -19.13
N TRP A 152 3.77 32.46 -18.19
CA TRP A 152 3.34 32.12 -16.84
C TRP A 152 2.00 31.36 -16.84
N LYS A 153 0.97 31.90 -17.51
CA LYS A 153 -0.34 31.24 -17.60
C LYS A 153 -0.24 29.87 -18.27
N SER A 154 0.58 29.75 -19.32
CA SER A 154 0.83 28.49 -20.01
C SER A 154 1.53 27.48 -19.10
N PHE A 155 2.52 27.91 -18.32
CA PHE A 155 3.22 27.08 -17.35
C PHE A 155 2.27 26.57 -16.26
N VAL A 156 1.40 27.43 -15.72
CA VAL A 156 0.36 27.05 -14.75
C VAL A 156 -0.65 26.08 -15.38
N ALA A 157 -1.19 26.41 -16.55
CA ALA A 157 -2.20 25.60 -17.24
C ALA A 157 -1.69 24.19 -17.56
N ARG A 158 -0.42 24.07 -17.97
CA ARG A 158 0.25 22.79 -18.24
C ARG A 158 0.70 22.03 -16.98
N GLY A 159 0.52 22.62 -15.78
CA GLY A 159 0.86 21.98 -14.50
C GLY A 159 2.32 22.09 -14.10
N GLY A 160 3.11 22.93 -14.76
CA GLY A 160 4.51 23.16 -14.42
C GLY A 160 4.66 23.75 -13.01
N SER A 161 3.81 24.70 -12.62
CA SER A 161 3.80 25.26 -11.26
C SER A 161 3.54 24.18 -10.21
N LYS A 162 2.53 23.34 -10.41
CA LYS A 162 2.23 22.19 -9.55
C LYS A 162 3.44 21.26 -9.39
N LEU A 163 4.14 20.94 -10.48
CA LEU A 163 5.32 20.07 -10.41
C LEU A 163 6.42 20.68 -9.52
N MET A 164 6.63 21.99 -9.59
CA MET A 164 7.62 22.67 -8.75
C MET A 164 7.22 22.68 -7.28
N VAL A 165 5.94 22.91 -6.98
CA VAL A 165 5.41 22.82 -5.62
C VAL A 165 5.58 21.39 -5.08
N ILE A 166 5.19 20.36 -5.85
CA ILE A 166 5.41 18.95 -5.48
C ILE A 166 6.89 18.72 -5.14
N ARG A 167 7.81 19.26 -5.93
CA ARG A 167 9.23 19.10 -5.66
C ARG A 167 9.66 19.72 -4.33
N GLU A 168 9.28 20.96 -4.06
CA GLU A 168 9.61 21.62 -2.78
C GLU A 168 8.98 20.91 -1.59
N GLU A 169 7.73 20.46 -1.72
CA GLU A 169 7.05 19.71 -0.66
C GLU A 169 7.76 18.39 -0.35
N LEU A 170 8.31 17.70 -1.35
CA LEU A 170 9.13 16.50 -1.11
C LEU A 170 10.41 16.82 -0.34
N TYR A 171 11.07 17.94 -0.65
CA TYR A 171 12.23 18.40 0.12
C TYR A 171 11.84 18.75 1.56
N ASN A 172 10.75 19.51 1.75
CA ASN A 172 10.26 19.91 3.06
C ASN A 172 9.88 18.70 3.90
N TYR A 173 9.19 17.72 3.31
CA TYR A 173 8.80 16.49 4.00
C TYR A 173 10.00 15.63 4.39
N ARG A 174 10.96 15.44 3.48
CA ARG A 174 12.20 14.74 3.80
C ARG A 174 12.93 15.45 4.95
N SER A 175 13.09 16.77 4.87
CA SER A 175 13.74 17.57 5.91
C SER A 175 13.04 17.44 7.26
N ALA A 176 11.70 17.57 7.25
CA ALA A 176 10.86 17.42 8.43
C ALA A 176 10.96 16.00 9.05
N LEU A 177 11.03 14.94 8.25
CA LEU A 177 11.25 13.60 8.76
C LEU A 177 12.68 13.44 9.33
N SER A 178 13.69 13.92 8.61
CA SER A 178 15.09 13.87 9.06
C SER A 178 15.29 14.60 10.38
N SER A 179 14.67 15.76 10.59
CA SER A 179 14.76 16.50 11.85
C SER A 179 14.08 15.80 13.03
N THR A 180 13.18 14.84 12.78
CA THR A 180 12.58 14.01 13.84
C THR A 180 13.46 12.84 14.28
N LEU A 181 14.46 12.42 13.48
CA LEU A 181 15.29 11.26 13.81
C LEU A 181 16.08 11.42 15.12
N PRO A 182 16.75 12.56 15.39
CA PRO A 182 17.42 12.77 16.69
C PRO A 182 16.45 12.76 17.88
N LEU A 183 15.21 13.22 17.66
CA LEU A 183 14.16 13.18 18.69
C LEU A 183 13.73 11.75 19.00
N PHE A 184 13.72 10.85 18.00
CA PHE A 184 13.52 9.43 18.25
C PHE A 184 14.64 8.86 19.11
N ASP A 185 15.90 9.12 18.75
CA ASP A 185 17.07 8.56 19.44
C ASP A 185 17.04 8.95 20.93
N SER A 186 16.87 10.24 21.23
CA SER A 186 16.75 10.72 22.62
C SER A 186 15.59 10.07 23.39
N CYS A 187 14.41 9.95 22.76
CA CYS A 187 13.25 9.27 23.36
C CYS A 187 13.52 7.78 23.62
N LEU A 188 14.18 7.11 22.68
CA LEU A 188 14.46 5.67 22.74
C LEU A 188 15.44 5.35 23.86
N ASP A 189 16.52 6.12 24.01
CA ASP A 189 17.51 5.93 25.07
C ASP A 189 16.86 6.05 26.45
N ARG A 190 16.01 7.06 26.64
CA ARG A 190 15.29 7.27 27.90
C ARG A 190 14.25 6.19 28.19
N LEU A 191 13.57 5.69 27.17
CA LEU A 191 12.65 4.55 27.32
C LEU A 191 13.39 3.24 27.59
N ALA A 192 14.60 3.06 27.05
CA ALA A 192 15.44 1.90 27.31
C ALA A 192 15.90 1.89 28.78
N MET A 193 16.45 3.02 29.27
CA MET A 193 16.82 3.15 30.69
C MET A 193 15.64 2.86 31.62
N LEU A 194 14.46 3.42 31.34
CA LEU A 194 13.27 3.17 32.16
C LEU A 194 12.76 1.72 32.07
N ALA A 195 13.02 1.03 30.95
CA ALA A 195 12.64 -0.37 30.78
C ALA A 195 13.63 -1.34 31.44
N GLU A 196 14.91 -0.96 31.56
CA GLU A 196 15.97 -1.77 32.19
C GLU A 196 15.87 -1.75 33.72
N GLN A 197 15.42 -0.65 34.32
CA GLN A 197 15.15 -0.54 35.78
C GLN A 197 14.20 -1.62 36.34
N GLU A 198 13.44 -2.35 35.50
CA GLU A 198 12.62 -3.50 35.92
C GLU A 198 13.41 -4.79 36.12
N LEU A 199 14.53 -4.98 35.42
CA LEU A 199 15.35 -6.19 35.58
C LEU A 199 16.00 -6.18 36.97
N ASP A 200 16.54 -5.04 37.38
CA ASP A 200 17.19 -4.87 38.68
C ASP A 200 16.20 -5.10 39.84
N LEU A 201 14.98 -4.56 39.75
CA LEU A 201 13.95 -4.75 40.79
C LEU A 201 13.44 -6.20 40.90
N ARG A 202 13.47 -6.98 39.81
CA ARG A 202 13.10 -8.41 39.88
C ARG A 202 14.17 -9.25 40.54
N GLU A 203 15.44 -8.93 40.30
CA GLU A 203 16.57 -9.59 40.97
C GLU A 203 16.58 -9.30 42.47
N ASP A 204 16.10 -8.13 42.90
CA ASP A 204 16.01 -7.77 44.31
C ASP A 204 14.74 -8.33 45.01
N GLU A 205 13.60 -8.44 44.31
CA GLU A 205 12.43 -9.18 44.81
C GLU A 205 12.72 -10.68 45.01
N GLU A 206 13.56 -11.30 44.16
CA GLU A 206 14.02 -12.68 44.35
C GLU A 206 14.95 -12.85 45.57
N LYS A 207 15.56 -11.77 46.08
CA LYS A 207 16.44 -11.77 47.26
C LYS A 207 15.72 -11.54 48.59
N GLY A 208 14.41 -11.24 48.58
CA GLY A 208 13.55 -11.35 49.77
C GLY A 208 13.71 -10.27 50.85
N GLU A 209 14.09 -9.04 50.48
CA GLU A 209 14.13 -7.92 51.44
C GLU A 209 12.79 -7.16 51.45
N GLU A 210 11.91 -7.51 52.40
CA GLU A 210 10.68 -6.77 52.71
C GLU A 210 11.00 -5.47 53.47
N GLU A 211 11.33 -4.37 52.78
CA GLU A 211 11.30 -3.04 53.39
C GLU A 211 10.45 -2.01 52.61
N ASP A 212 9.51 -1.45 53.37
CA ASP A 212 8.80 -0.17 53.22
C ASP A 212 7.93 0.08 51.96
N GLY A 213 6.65 -0.30 52.06
CA GLY A 213 5.44 0.52 51.85
C GLY A 213 5.16 1.24 50.53
N SER A 214 6.16 1.63 49.75
CA SER A 214 6.05 2.36 48.48
C SER A 214 5.91 1.41 47.28
N SER A 215 4.81 0.64 47.30
CA SER A 215 4.27 -0.26 46.26
C SER A 215 5.18 -0.58 45.04
N PRO A 216 6.00 -1.65 45.12
CA PRO A 216 6.77 -2.24 44.01
C PRO A 216 5.94 -2.48 42.73
N VAL A 217 4.65 -2.77 42.90
CA VAL A 217 3.66 -3.00 41.83
C VAL A 217 3.50 -1.78 40.89
N ARG A 218 3.71 -0.55 41.38
CA ARG A 218 3.59 0.67 40.56
C ARG A 218 4.77 0.84 39.60
N ASN A 219 5.96 0.37 39.98
CA ASN A 219 7.18 0.45 39.17
C ASN A 219 7.17 -0.57 38.02
N CYS A 220 6.73 -1.81 38.29
CA CYS A 220 6.58 -2.85 37.25
C CYS A 220 5.63 -2.44 36.10
N ARG A 221 4.48 -1.83 36.40
CA ARG A 221 3.51 -1.41 35.36
C ARG A 221 4.08 -0.32 34.44
N SER A 222 4.92 0.54 34.99
CA SER A 222 5.54 1.65 34.29
C SER A 222 6.60 1.15 33.31
N SER A 223 7.44 0.21 33.72
CA SER A 223 8.45 -0.39 32.85
C SER A 223 7.85 -1.21 31.69
N ILE A 224 6.86 -2.07 31.95
CA ILE A 224 6.17 -2.82 30.86
C ILE A 224 5.60 -1.85 29.81
N LYS A 225 5.06 -0.72 30.27
CA LYS A 225 4.55 0.32 29.39
C LYS A 225 5.69 1.04 28.65
N ALA A 226 6.81 1.30 29.30
CA ALA A 226 8.02 1.87 28.68
C ALA A 226 8.56 0.94 27.58
N ARG A 227 8.73 -0.36 27.86
CA ARG A 227 9.16 -1.37 26.87
C ARG A 227 8.22 -1.44 25.66
N ARG A 228 6.91 -1.32 25.86
CA ARG A 228 5.94 -1.22 24.74
C ARG A 228 6.12 0.04 23.91
N GLN A 229 6.33 1.19 24.55
CA GLN A 229 6.59 2.44 23.82
C GLN A 229 7.93 2.38 23.09
N LEU A 230 8.95 1.77 23.69
CA LEU A 230 10.28 1.56 23.10
C LEU A 230 10.16 0.79 21.79
N GLN A 231 9.51 -0.38 21.80
CA GLN A 231 9.33 -1.20 20.59
C GLN A 231 8.52 -0.48 19.51
N LEU A 232 7.48 0.25 19.92
CA LEU A 232 6.67 1.03 18.98
C LEU A 232 7.47 2.16 18.34
N LEU A 233 8.20 2.95 19.13
CA LEU A 233 8.99 4.07 18.62
C LEU A 233 10.17 3.58 17.78
N ARG A 234 10.82 2.48 18.16
CA ARG A 234 11.96 1.91 17.42
C ARG A 234 11.52 1.55 16.00
N SER A 235 10.46 0.77 15.85
CA SER A 235 9.93 0.43 14.53
C SER A 235 9.32 1.62 13.79
N CYS A 236 8.83 2.64 14.50
CA CYS A 236 8.39 3.88 13.88
C CYS A 236 9.57 4.66 13.26
N ARG A 237 10.67 4.82 14.01
CA ARG A 237 11.93 5.44 13.55
C ARG A 237 12.46 4.72 12.32
N GLU A 238 12.54 3.40 12.37
CA GLU A 238 12.97 2.57 11.25
C GLU A 238 12.11 2.80 9.99
N GLY A 239 10.78 2.93 10.14
CA GLY A 239 9.89 3.26 9.03
C GLY A 239 10.06 4.69 8.50
N VAL A 240 10.46 5.63 9.36
CA VAL A 240 10.81 7.00 8.97
C VAL A 240 12.12 7.03 8.19
N GLU A 241 13.15 6.30 8.62
CA GLU A 241 14.42 6.17 7.89
C GLU A 241 14.22 5.59 6.49
N ASP A 242 13.43 4.52 6.37
CA ASP A 242 13.08 3.95 5.06
C ASP A 242 12.41 5.01 4.16
N THR A 243 11.53 5.84 4.74
CA THR A 243 10.83 6.92 4.01
C THR A 243 11.81 8.02 3.58
N VAL A 244 12.71 8.43 4.46
CA VAL A 244 13.75 9.44 4.17
C VAL A 244 14.69 8.95 3.07
N GLY A 245 15.18 7.71 3.17
CA GLY A 245 16.04 7.10 2.16
C GLY A 245 15.37 7.06 0.79
N TRP A 246 14.10 6.62 0.78
CA TRP A 246 13.28 6.60 -0.44
C TRP A 246 13.08 7.99 -1.06
N LEU A 247 12.74 9.01 -0.26
CA LEU A 247 12.61 10.39 -0.73
C LEU A 247 13.93 10.94 -1.28
N SER A 248 15.06 10.61 -0.66
CA SER A 248 16.39 10.98 -1.15
C SER A 248 16.68 10.36 -2.53
N THR A 249 16.28 9.11 -2.78
CA THR A 249 16.39 8.50 -4.10
C THR A 249 15.60 9.27 -5.15
N ILE A 250 14.33 9.60 -4.88
CA ILE A 250 13.48 10.36 -5.81
C ILE A 250 14.10 11.74 -6.11
N LEU A 251 14.49 12.46 -5.07
CA LEU A 251 15.08 13.79 -5.21
C LEU A 251 16.43 13.75 -5.93
N GLY A 252 17.20 12.67 -5.77
CA GLY A 252 18.46 12.43 -6.49
C GLY A 252 18.25 12.13 -7.97
N MET A 253 17.20 11.38 -8.34
CA MET A 253 16.83 11.14 -9.75
C MET A 253 16.58 12.46 -10.49
N TRP A 254 15.84 13.39 -9.86
CA TRP A 254 15.60 14.72 -10.43
C TRP A 254 16.84 15.61 -10.57
N ARG A 255 17.90 15.39 -9.77
CA ARG A 255 19.16 16.13 -9.94
C ARG A 255 19.93 15.62 -11.14
N ARG A 256 20.01 14.30 -11.31
CA ARG A 256 20.77 13.67 -12.41
C ARG A 256 20.19 13.96 -13.79
N GLU A 257 18.86 14.04 -13.93
CA GLU A 257 18.22 14.44 -15.19
C GLU A 257 18.58 15.87 -15.63
N LYS A 258 18.99 16.74 -14.70
CA LYS A 258 19.46 18.10 -15.02
C LYS A 258 20.95 18.21 -15.31
N GLY A 259 21.74 17.22 -14.88
CA GLY A 259 23.20 17.23 -14.97
C GLY A 259 23.77 16.49 -16.17
N GLY A 260 22.97 16.24 -17.22
CA GLY A 260 23.49 15.76 -18.49
C GLY A 260 24.32 16.86 -19.15
N GLU A 261 25.58 17.01 -18.74
CA GLU A 261 26.78 17.35 -19.54
C GLU A 261 27.92 18.07 -18.79
N GLU A 262 27.80 18.42 -17.52
CA GLU A 262 28.94 19.02 -16.80
C GLU A 262 29.34 18.17 -15.59
N GLY A 263 30.42 17.42 -15.78
CA GLY A 263 31.05 16.63 -14.75
C GLY A 263 31.72 17.51 -13.70
N GLU A 264 31.37 17.28 -12.44
CA GLU A 264 32.31 17.41 -11.34
C GLU A 264 32.42 16.04 -10.67
N GLN A 265 33.58 15.43 -10.84
CA GLN A 265 34.00 14.24 -10.12
C GLN A 265 34.19 14.63 -8.65
N GLU A 266 33.25 14.23 -7.80
CA GLU A 266 33.53 14.08 -6.38
C GLU A 266 34.11 12.67 -6.20
N SER A 267 35.44 12.61 -6.04
CA SER A 267 36.21 11.39 -5.81
C SER A 267 35.78 10.74 -4.50
N VAL A 268 35.05 9.62 -4.60
CA VAL A 268 34.93 8.64 -3.53
C VAL A 268 35.94 7.55 -3.82
N GLU A 269 36.87 7.39 -2.88
CA GLU A 269 37.95 6.40 -2.91
C GLU A 269 37.44 4.96 -2.98
N GLU A 270 38.33 4.13 -3.52
CA GLU A 270 38.15 2.82 -4.11
C GLU A 270 37.73 1.71 -3.15
N GLY A 271 37.01 0.74 -3.70
CA GLY A 271 36.62 -0.51 -3.05
C GLY A 271 36.21 -1.56 -4.09
N GLU A 272 37.20 -2.01 -4.84
CA GLU A 272 37.38 -3.27 -5.58
C GLU A 272 36.34 -3.76 -6.63
N GLU A 273 36.93 -4.21 -7.73
CA GLU A 273 36.38 -4.58 -9.02
C GLU A 273 35.56 -5.88 -9.03
N GLU A 274 34.46 -5.91 -9.78
CA GLU A 274 34.13 -7.05 -10.64
C GLU A 274 33.62 -6.58 -12.01
N ASN A 275 34.29 -7.09 -13.04
CA ASN A 275 34.09 -6.81 -14.46
C ASN A 275 32.70 -7.21 -14.98
N ALA A 276 31.97 -6.28 -15.59
CA ALA A 276 30.97 -6.61 -16.61
C ALA A 276 30.97 -5.55 -17.72
N THR A 277 31.33 -6.01 -18.91
CA THR A 277 31.52 -5.29 -20.17
C THR A 277 30.25 -4.63 -20.71
N GLY A 278 30.36 -3.32 -20.98
CA GLY A 278 29.95 -2.65 -22.23
C GLY A 278 28.57 -2.91 -22.81
N GLY A 279 27.62 -2.00 -22.52
CA GLY A 279 26.35 -1.90 -23.26
C GLY A 279 25.30 -1.05 -22.55
N GLY A 280 25.60 0.20 -22.16
CA GLY A 280 24.75 0.97 -21.25
C GLY A 280 24.56 2.43 -21.61
N LYS A 281 23.84 2.74 -22.70
CA LYS A 281 23.25 4.09 -22.88
C LYS A 281 21.77 4.09 -23.27
N GLU A 282 21.21 3.00 -23.79
CA GLU A 282 19.78 2.96 -24.19
C GLU A 282 18.84 2.29 -23.18
N GLU A 283 19.35 1.68 -22.11
CA GLU A 283 18.51 1.03 -21.10
C GLU A 283 17.88 1.99 -20.07
N SER A 284 18.30 3.26 -20.07
CA SER A 284 17.82 4.28 -19.12
C SER A 284 16.32 4.62 -19.32
N CYS A 285 15.81 4.55 -20.55
CA CYS A 285 14.40 4.87 -20.84
C CYS A 285 13.44 3.68 -20.57
N ARG A 286 13.98 2.49 -20.24
CA ARG A 286 13.20 1.27 -19.91
C ARG A 286 12.79 1.19 -18.44
N GLN A 287 12.96 2.25 -17.65
CA GLN A 287 12.42 2.27 -16.30
C GLN A 287 10.89 2.17 -16.38
N SER A 288 10.39 0.93 -16.25
CA SER A 288 9.01 0.60 -15.92
C SER A 288 8.50 1.67 -14.98
N GLN A 289 7.26 2.15 -15.11
CA GLN A 289 6.66 3.06 -14.13
C GLN A 289 6.69 2.42 -12.73
N VAL A 290 7.83 2.54 -12.05
CA VAL A 290 8.04 2.04 -10.71
C VAL A 290 7.19 2.97 -9.87
N ARG A 291 6.26 2.38 -9.11
CA ARG A 291 5.41 3.17 -8.22
C ARG A 291 6.30 3.89 -7.23
N ASN A 292 6.38 5.21 -7.41
CA ASN A 292 7.33 6.02 -6.66
C ASN A 292 6.81 6.47 -5.30
N PHE A 293 5.56 6.19 -4.95
CA PHE A 293 4.98 6.68 -3.69
C PHE A 293 4.14 5.61 -3.01
N VAL A 294 4.00 5.75 -1.68
CA VAL A 294 3.12 4.90 -0.88
C VAL A 294 1.67 5.27 -1.19
N ALA A 295 0.94 4.35 -1.81
CA ALA A 295 -0.45 4.56 -2.23
C ALA A 295 -1.41 3.57 -1.55
N GLY A 296 -2.72 3.75 -1.76
CA GLY A 296 -3.76 2.79 -1.37
C GLY A 296 -4.89 3.35 -0.50
N GLU A 297 -5.89 2.51 -0.21
CA GLU A 297 -7.11 2.88 0.53
C GLU A 297 -7.24 2.13 1.85
N GLY A 298 -7.76 2.83 2.87
CA GLY A 298 -7.90 2.31 4.21
C GLY A 298 -6.58 1.77 4.77
N ARG A 299 -6.52 0.46 4.98
CA ARG A 299 -5.34 -0.25 5.52
C ARG A 299 -4.63 -1.13 4.47
N ASN A 300 -4.89 -0.90 3.19
CA ASN A 300 -4.21 -1.54 2.08
C ASN A 300 -3.18 -0.54 1.54
N PHE A 301 -1.91 -0.90 1.69
CA PHE A 301 -0.80 -0.07 1.26
C PHE A 301 -0.13 -0.70 0.04
N CYS A 302 0.13 0.12 -0.96
CA CYS A 302 0.98 -0.19 -2.10
C CYS A 302 2.35 0.46 -1.84
N LEU A 303 3.39 -0.36 -1.76
CA LEU A 303 4.73 0.06 -1.40
C LEU A 303 5.65 0.11 -2.63
N PRO A 304 6.63 1.03 -2.68
CA PRO A 304 7.75 0.95 -3.61
C PRO A 304 8.52 -0.37 -3.43
N LYS A 305 9.09 -0.91 -4.52
CA LYS A 305 9.77 -2.23 -4.51
C LYS A 305 10.93 -2.31 -3.50
N ASN A 306 11.60 -1.19 -3.24
CA ASN A 306 12.79 -1.12 -2.38
C ASN A 306 12.48 -0.68 -0.94
N PHE A 307 11.20 -0.67 -0.54
CA PHE A 307 10.80 -0.26 0.79
C PHE A 307 11.03 -1.42 1.79
N LEU A 308 11.95 -1.25 2.76
CA LEU A 308 12.35 -2.32 3.71
C LEU A 308 11.21 -2.83 4.59
N PHE A 309 10.10 -2.08 4.68
CA PHE A 309 8.86 -2.51 5.30
C PHE A 309 8.43 -3.93 4.90
N GLN A 310 8.64 -4.35 3.65
CA GLN A 310 8.22 -5.69 3.20
C GLN A 310 8.98 -6.81 3.94
N VAL A 311 10.27 -6.62 4.20
CA VAL A 311 11.11 -7.55 4.97
C VAL A 311 10.61 -7.63 6.41
N ARG A 312 10.34 -6.48 7.04
CA ARG A 312 9.83 -6.42 8.42
C ARG A 312 8.42 -7.01 8.54
N LEU A 313 7.54 -6.75 7.57
CA LEU A 313 6.21 -7.36 7.52
C LEU A 313 6.31 -8.89 7.40
N ASN A 314 7.25 -9.41 6.63
CA ASN A 314 7.49 -10.85 6.52
C ASN A 314 8.01 -11.46 7.83
N HIS A 315 8.84 -10.73 8.57
CA HIS A 315 9.22 -11.12 9.93
C HIS A 315 8.00 -11.22 10.87
N LEU A 316 7.15 -10.19 10.91
CA LEU A 316 5.93 -10.18 11.73
C LEU A 316 4.95 -11.30 11.34
N LYS A 317 4.82 -11.61 10.04
CA LYS A 317 4.02 -12.75 9.57
C LYS A 317 4.57 -14.10 10.07
N ARG A 318 5.89 -14.25 10.15
CA ARG A 318 6.52 -15.46 10.71
C ARG A 318 6.19 -15.61 12.20
N ILE A 319 6.25 -14.52 12.97
CA ILE A 319 5.83 -14.52 14.39
C ILE A 319 4.36 -14.93 14.51
N VAL A 320 3.45 -14.29 13.76
CA VAL A 320 2.02 -14.68 13.76
C VAL A 320 1.86 -16.17 13.47
N SER A 321 2.57 -16.68 12.46
CA SER A 321 2.48 -18.07 12.04
C SER A 321 3.00 -19.04 13.11
N SER A 322 4.07 -18.69 13.84
CA SER A 322 4.60 -19.54 14.91
C SER A 322 3.69 -19.63 16.14
N PHE A 323 2.84 -18.62 16.38
CA PHE A 323 1.92 -18.58 17.52
C PHE A 323 0.51 -19.09 17.21
N LYS A 324 0.16 -19.30 15.93
CA LYS A 324 -1.14 -19.88 15.55
C LYS A 324 -1.42 -21.26 16.15
N PRO A 325 -0.47 -22.22 16.18
CA PRO A 325 -0.72 -23.53 16.80
C PRO A 325 -1.07 -23.42 18.29
N LEU A 326 -0.41 -22.52 19.03
CA LEU A 326 -0.71 -22.28 20.44
C LEU A 326 -2.15 -21.74 20.61
N ALA A 327 -2.56 -20.78 19.79
CA ALA A 327 -3.93 -20.28 19.79
C ALA A 327 -4.96 -21.39 19.50
N GLN A 328 -4.67 -22.26 18.54
CA GLN A 328 -5.53 -23.43 18.24
C GLN A 328 -5.59 -24.39 19.42
N GLN A 329 -4.48 -24.64 20.12
CA GLN A 329 -4.46 -25.47 21.33
C GLN A 329 -5.33 -24.87 22.44
N VAL A 330 -5.22 -23.56 22.69
CA VAL A 330 -6.07 -22.84 23.67
C VAL A 330 -7.55 -23.00 23.33
N ILE A 331 -7.91 -22.83 22.06
CA ILE A 331 -9.29 -22.99 21.58
C ILE A 331 -9.76 -24.43 21.75
N SER A 332 -8.93 -25.43 21.40
CA SER A 332 -9.29 -26.85 21.52
C SER A 332 -9.56 -27.27 22.98
N ARG A 333 -8.82 -26.69 23.94
CA ARG A 333 -8.97 -26.99 25.38
C ARG A 333 -10.12 -26.24 26.03
N SER A 334 -10.30 -24.97 25.68
CA SER A 334 -11.25 -24.07 26.36
C SER A 334 -12.61 -23.98 25.67
N GLY A 335 -12.72 -24.52 24.45
CA GLY A 335 -13.84 -24.28 23.55
C GLY A 335 -13.76 -22.93 22.84
N TRP A 336 -14.59 -22.77 21.80
CA TRP A 336 -14.82 -21.47 21.15
C TRP A 336 -16.28 -21.02 21.37
N PRO A 337 -16.50 -19.78 21.85
CA PRO A 337 -15.48 -18.85 22.33
C PRO A 337 -14.88 -19.30 23.66
N PRO A 338 -13.61 -18.99 23.96
CA PRO A 338 -13.07 -19.16 25.31
C PRO A 338 -13.92 -18.39 26.35
N PRO A 339 -14.21 -18.94 27.53
CA PRO A 339 -15.17 -18.35 28.49
C PRO A 339 -14.87 -16.89 28.88
N HIS A 340 -13.59 -16.52 28.95
CA HIS A 340 -13.14 -15.16 29.25
C HIS A 340 -13.28 -14.17 28.08
N LEU A 341 -13.48 -14.66 26.85
CA LEU A 341 -13.81 -13.86 25.68
C LEU A 341 -15.33 -13.72 25.50
N ILE A 342 -16.12 -14.57 26.17
CA ILE A 342 -17.58 -14.47 26.25
C ILE A 342 -17.94 -13.51 27.37
N ALA A 343 -17.94 -12.22 27.08
CA ALA A 343 -18.73 -11.27 27.86
C ALA A 343 -19.13 -10.08 26.98
N ALA A 344 -20.39 -10.10 26.51
CA ALA A 344 -21.16 -8.92 26.11
C ALA A 344 -20.61 -8.03 24.98
N GLY A 345 -19.89 -8.58 24.02
CA GLY A 345 -19.54 -7.81 22.81
C GLY A 345 -20.77 -7.49 21.95
N LYS A 346 -20.76 -6.36 21.24
CA LYS A 346 -21.90 -5.89 20.43
C LYS A 346 -22.00 -6.54 19.04
N PHE A 347 -20.99 -7.30 18.62
CA PHE A 347 -20.89 -7.81 17.25
C PHE A 347 -21.23 -9.30 17.21
N GLN A 348 -22.35 -9.63 16.57
CA GLN A 348 -22.78 -11.01 16.39
C GLN A 348 -22.07 -11.66 15.19
N CYS A 349 -21.61 -12.90 15.36
CA CYS A 349 -21.14 -13.72 14.27
C CYS A 349 -22.32 -14.39 13.57
N ARG A 350 -22.47 -14.17 12.26
CA ARG A 350 -23.55 -14.82 11.49
C ARG A 350 -23.41 -16.33 11.32
N ALA A 351 -22.20 -16.88 11.52
CA ALA A 351 -21.95 -18.31 11.32
C ALA A 351 -22.26 -19.13 12.58
N CYS A 352 -21.78 -18.71 13.75
CA CYS A 352 -22.01 -19.43 15.01
C CYS A 352 -23.05 -18.77 15.94
N GLY A 353 -23.58 -17.60 15.60
CA GLY A 353 -24.60 -16.89 16.39
C GLY A 353 -24.09 -16.18 17.65
N PHE A 354 -22.87 -16.47 18.11
CA PHE A 354 -22.28 -15.84 19.29
C PHE A 354 -21.91 -14.36 19.08
N SER A 355 -21.91 -13.60 20.17
CA SER A 355 -21.55 -12.17 20.18
C SER A 355 -20.16 -11.95 20.76
N PHE A 356 -19.37 -11.09 20.12
CA PHE A 356 -17.98 -10.81 20.49
C PHE A 356 -17.65 -9.31 20.39
N GLY A 357 -16.52 -8.92 20.98
CA GLY A 357 -15.91 -7.61 20.76
C GLY A 357 -15.47 -7.41 19.31
N ASP A 358 -15.25 -6.16 18.92
CA ASP A 358 -14.81 -5.74 17.58
C ASP A 358 -13.52 -6.43 17.12
N LEU A 359 -12.63 -6.76 18.05
CA LEU A 359 -11.38 -7.46 17.78
C LEU A 359 -11.60 -8.85 17.16
N TRP A 360 -12.67 -9.53 17.55
CA TRP A 360 -12.92 -10.93 17.19
C TRP A 360 -13.80 -11.08 15.98
N VAL A 361 -14.63 -10.08 15.63
CA VAL A 361 -15.52 -10.13 14.48
C VAL A 361 -14.99 -9.26 13.35
N HIS A 362 -14.89 -9.83 12.16
CA HIS A 362 -14.62 -9.07 10.95
C HIS A 362 -15.69 -9.34 9.90
N ARG A 363 -16.32 -8.27 9.43
CA ARG A 363 -17.40 -8.32 8.42
C ARG A 363 -18.50 -9.33 8.78
N GLY A 364 -18.87 -9.38 10.06
CA GLY A 364 -19.92 -10.26 10.59
C GLY A 364 -19.49 -11.69 10.90
N VAL A 365 -18.20 -12.02 10.83
CA VAL A 365 -17.69 -13.39 11.11
C VAL A 365 -16.64 -13.35 12.20
N CYS A 366 -16.77 -14.23 13.20
CA CYS A 366 -15.77 -14.34 14.26
C CYS A 366 -14.47 -14.99 13.75
N ALA A 367 -13.35 -14.75 14.43
CA ALA A 367 -12.03 -15.24 14.03
C ALA A 367 -11.98 -16.76 13.79
N HIS A 368 -12.65 -17.54 14.63
CA HIS A 368 -12.69 -18.99 14.50
C HIS A 368 -13.49 -19.45 13.27
N CYS A 369 -14.72 -18.98 13.08
CA CYS A 369 -15.51 -19.30 11.89
C CYS A 369 -14.82 -18.77 10.62
N GLU A 370 -14.11 -17.63 10.70
CA GLU A 370 -13.32 -17.13 9.59
C GLU A 370 -12.22 -18.12 9.18
N GLU A 371 -11.49 -18.67 10.16
CA GLU A 371 -10.43 -19.66 9.93
C GLU A 371 -10.99 -21.02 9.46
N GLU A 372 -12.07 -21.50 10.07
CA GLU A 372 -12.72 -22.76 9.71
C GLU A 372 -13.18 -22.75 8.25
N GLN A 373 -13.87 -21.69 7.82
CA GLN A 373 -14.32 -21.53 6.43
C GLN A 373 -13.13 -21.49 5.47
N ARG A 374 -12.07 -20.76 5.81
CA ARG A 374 -10.84 -20.71 4.98
C ARG A 374 -10.17 -22.08 4.86
N ASN A 375 -10.15 -22.87 5.93
CA ASN A 375 -9.59 -24.22 5.92
C ASN A 375 -10.42 -25.19 5.09
N LYS A 376 -11.73 -24.98 4.99
CA LYS A 376 -12.63 -25.68 4.07
C LYS A 376 -12.52 -25.19 2.61
N GLY A 377 -11.62 -24.24 2.32
CA GLY A 377 -11.49 -23.67 0.98
C GLY A 377 -12.59 -22.68 0.60
N MET A 378 -13.25 -22.09 1.61
CA MET A 378 -14.40 -21.20 1.44
C MET A 378 -14.11 -19.76 1.87
N CYS A 379 -14.72 -18.82 1.17
CA CYS A 379 -14.85 -17.43 1.58
C CYS A 379 -15.68 -17.36 2.88
N PRO A 380 -15.12 -16.79 3.96
CA PRO A 380 -15.90 -16.58 5.18
C PRO A 380 -16.94 -15.46 5.02
N TYR A 381 -16.74 -14.56 4.06
CA TYR A 381 -17.43 -13.27 4.04
C TYR A 381 -18.74 -13.23 3.25
N SER A 382 -18.97 -14.17 2.34
CA SER A 382 -20.12 -14.15 1.44
C SER A 382 -20.33 -15.54 0.85
N ASP A 383 -21.55 -16.06 0.98
CA ASP A 383 -21.94 -17.34 0.38
C ASP A 383 -21.97 -17.28 -1.14
N GLU A 384 -22.33 -16.12 -1.71
CA GLU A 384 -22.25 -15.92 -3.15
C GLU A 384 -20.82 -16.13 -3.66
N CYS A 385 -19.79 -15.74 -2.88
CA CYS A 385 -18.39 -15.99 -3.25
C CYS A 385 -18.01 -17.47 -3.25
N ASN A 386 -18.75 -18.31 -2.52
CA ASN A 386 -18.53 -19.75 -2.44
C ASN A 386 -19.26 -20.48 -3.56
N PHE A 387 -20.54 -20.18 -3.74
CA PHE A 387 -21.41 -20.94 -4.64
C PHE A 387 -21.50 -20.33 -6.04
N SER A 388 -21.69 -19.02 -6.12
CA SER A 388 -21.94 -18.32 -7.39
C SER A 388 -20.66 -17.89 -8.08
N TYR A 389 -19.66 -17.42 -7.31
CA TYR A 389 -18.49 -16.77 -7.88
C TYR A 389 -17.17 -17.53 -7.71
N ARG A 390 -17.11 -18.56 -6.85
CA ARG A 390 -15.91 -19.37 -6.60
C ARG A 390 -14.62 -18.52 -6.46
N CYS A 391 -14.72 -17.37 -5.79
CA CYS A 391 -13.66 -16.36 -5.71
C CYS A 391 -12.55 -16.70 -4.70
N PHE A 392 -12.60 -17.88 -4.09
CA PHE A 392 -11.65 -18.26 -3.05
C PHE A 392 -10.36 -18.80 -3.65
N CYS A 393 -9.24 -18.15 -3.32
CA CYS A 393 -7.92 -18.56 -3.74
C CYS A 393 -7.37 -19.64 -2.77
N PRO A 394 -7.10 -20.87 -3.24
CA PRO A 394 -6.56 -21.92 -2.39
C PRO A 394 -5.10 -21.63 -1.97
N HIS A 395 -4.31 -21.00 -2.85
CA HIS A 395 -2.89 -20.69 -2.59
C HIS A 395 -2.68 -19.71 -1.43
N SER A 396 -3.54 -18.70 -1.31
CA SER A 396 -3.42 -17.66 -0.29
C SER A 396 -4.45 -17.79 0.84
N LYS A 397 -5.39 -18.73 0.72
CA LYS A 397 -6.58 -18.87 1.57
C LYS A 397 -7.35 -17.55 1.73
N LYS A 398 -7.52 -16.79 0.64
CA LYS A 398 -8.22 -15.50 0.62
C LYS A 398 -9.26 -15.43 -0.50
N CYS A 399 -10.32 -14.68 -0.25
CA CYS A 399 -11.30 -14.37 -1.28
C CYS A 399 -10.85 -13.16 -2.11
N ILE A 400 -10.73 -13.34 -3.42
CA ILE A 400 -10.34 -12.31 -4.40
C ILE A 400 -11.30 -11.12 -4.36
N ARG A 401 -12.61 -11.38 -4.30
CA ARG A 401 -13.65 -10.33 -4.27
C ARG A 401 -13.83 -9.68 -2.90
N CYS A 402 -13.82 -10.44 -1.80
CA CYS A 402 -14.07 -9.82 -0.50
C CYS A 402 -12.82 -9.13 0.05
N GLU A 403 -11.62 -9.62 -0.24
CA GLU A 403 -10.38 -9.13 0.38
C GLU A 403 -9.47 -8.36 -0.58
N ASP A 404 -9.99 -7.99 -1.75
CA ASP A 404 -9.23 -7.31 -2.81
C ASP A 404 -7.92 -8.01 -3.13
N TRP A 405 -7.97 -9.35 -3.18
CA TRP A 405 -6.79 -10.19 -3.35
C TRP A 405 -6.54 -10.46 -4.82
N SER A 406 -5.27 -10.47 -5.22
CA SER A 406 -4.81 -10.91 -6.54
C SER A 406 -3.88 -12.10 -6.38
N CYS A 407 -3.95 -13.06 -7.31
CA CYS A 407 -3.13 -14.27 -7.26
C CYS A 407 -2.56 -14.58 -8.64
N ASP A 408 -1.23 -14.49 -8.77
CA ASP A 408 -0.51 -14.86 -9.99
C ASP A 408 -0.69 -16.34 -10.33
N THR A 409 -0.68 -17.23 -9.33
CA THR A 409 -0.88 -18.68 -9.55
C THR A 409 -2.29 -19.02 -10.04
N CYS A 410 -3.33 -18.37 -9.50
CA CYS A 410 -4.69 -18.52 -10.03
C CYS A 410 -4.92 -17.75 -11.35
N ARG A 411 -3.97 -16.89 -11.74
CA ARG A 411 -4.09 -15.91 -12.82
C ARG A 411 -5.39 -15.11 -12.74
N LEU A 412 -5.81 -14.76 -11.52
CA LEU A 412 -7.01 -13.98 -11.25
C LEU A 412 -6.65 -12.82 -10.33
N HIS A 413 -6.88 -11.62 -10.83
CA HIS A 413 -6.43 -10.37 -10.24
C HIS A 413 -7.62 -9.46 -10.00
N ARG A 414 -7.53 -8.60 -8.99
CA ARG A 414 -8.42 -7.45 -8.83
C ARG A 414 -7.60 -6.18 -9.02
N LEU A 415 -7.88 -5.42 -10.07
CA LEU A 415 -7.08 -4.26 -10.48
C LEU A 415 -7.99 -3.12 -10.95
N ASP A 416 -7.49 -1.89 -10.86
CA ASP A 416 -8.01 -0.72 -11.55
C ASP A 416 -7.27 -0.52 -12.90
N GLY A 417 -7.54 0.59 -13.59
CA GLY A 417 -6.92 0.89 -14.89
C GLY A 417 -5.40 0.88 -14.86
N ALA A 418 -4.80 1.68 -13.98
CA ALA A 418 -3.35 1.67 -13.78
C ALA A 418 -2.80 0.27 -13.46
N GLY A 419 -3.47 -0.50 -12.58
CA GLY A 419 -3.07 -1.87 -12.26
C GLY A 419 -3.14 -2.83 -13.46
N LEU A 420 -4.15 -2.70 -14.31
CA LEU A 420 -4.30 -3.47 -15.54
C LEU A 420 -3.17 -3.14 -16.53
N VAL A 421 -2.85 -1.86 -16.72
CA VAL A 421 -1.74 -1.42 -17.58
C VAL A 421 -0.41 -1.97 -17.07
N ASP A 422 -0.16 -1.87 -15.76
CA ASP A 422 1.03 -2.46 -15.12
C ASP A 422 1.10 -3.99 -15.35
N LEU A 423 -0.03 -4.69 -15.30
CA LEU A 423 -0.10 -6.12 -15.55
C LEU A 423 0.23 -6.45 -17.01
N VAL A 424 -0.41 -5.76 -17.96
CA VAL A 424 -0.20 -5.96 -19.42
C VAL A 424 1.25 -5.66 -19.82
N ARG A 425 1.93 -4.71 -19.19
CA ARG A 425 3.34 -4.39 -19.47
C ARG A 425 4.31 -5.41 -18.87
N ARG A 426 4.00 -5.89 -17.67
CA ARG A 426 4.85 -6.83 -16.93
C ARG A 426 4.77 -8.23 -17.51
N LEU A 427 3.58 -8.61 -17.97
CA LEU A 427 3.39 -9.81 -18.76
C LEU A 427 3.80 -9.48 -20.19
N PRO A 428 4.52 -10.34 -20.92
CA PRO A 428 4.67 -10.18 -22.37
C PRO A 428 3.35 -10.56 -23.05
N ALA A 429 2.28 -9.80 -22.76
CA ALA A 429 0.94 -10.11 -23.24
C ALA A 429 0.84 -9.80 -24.74
N THR A 430 0.44 -10.79 -25.53
CA THR A 430 0.18 -10.64 -26.97
C THR A 430 -1.27 -10.31 -27.25
N ARG A 431 -2.15 -10.47 -26.25
CA ARG A 431 -3.59 -10.21 -26.40
C ARG A 431 -4.23 -9.57 -25.18
N LEU A 432 -5.11 -8.60 -25.41
CA LEU A 432 -5.90 -7.93 -24.38
C LEU A 432 -7.39 -7.97 -24.77
N PHE A 433 -8.19 -8.62 -23.93
CA PHE A 433 -9.65 -8.61 -24.00
C PHE A 433 -10.21 -7.66 -22.95
N LEU A 434 -11.14 -6.79 -23.34
CA LEU A 434 -11.77 -5.82 -22.44
C LEU A 434 -13.29 -5.90 -22.56
N ASP A 435 -14.00 -5.94 -21.44
CA ASP A 435 -15.39 -5.46 -21.47
C ASP A 435 -15.43 -3.95 -21.69
N PHE A 436 -16.57 -3.48 -22.18
CA PHE A 436 -16.83 -2.07 -22.40
C PHE A 436 -17.46 -1.41 -21.17
N ASP A 437 -18.69 -1.79 -20.82
CA ASP A 437 -19.45 -1.14 -19.73
C ASP A 437 -18.82 -1.41 -18.37
N GLN A 438 -18.70 -0.38 -17.53
CA GLN A 438 -18.05 -0.44 -16.21
C GLN A 438 -16.63 -1.04 -16.20
N THR A 439 -15.98 -1.14 -17.37
CA THR A 439 -14.59 -1.61 -17.51
C THR A 439 -13.78 -0.59 -18.29
N LEU A 440 -13.98 -0.49 -19.61
CA LEU A 440 -13.35 0.56 -20.42
C LEU A 440 -14.11 1.89 -20.34
N CYS A 441 -15.43 1.86 -20.18
CA CYS A 441 -16.31 3.02 -20.20
C CYS A 441 -17.20 3.07 -18.94
N SER A 442 -17.50 4.28 -18.46
CA SER A 442 -18.38 4.49 -17.31
C SER A 442 -19.88 4.25 -17.60
N SER A 443 -20.24 3.82 -18.81
CA SER A 443 -21.61 3.45 -19.17
C SER A 443 -22.09 2.26 -18.35
N LYS A 444 -23.41 2.21 -18.09
CA LYS A 444 -24.05 1.05 -17.45
C LYS A 444 -24.38 0.01 -18.51
N SER A 445 -24.33 -1.26 -18.10
CA SER A 445 -24.58 -2.41 -18.98
C SER A 445 -25.82 -2.24 -19.84
N GLY A 446 -25.65 -2.38 -21.15
CA GLY A 446 -26.74 -2.41 -22.12
C GLY A 446 -27.32 -1.06 -22.54
N PHE A 447 -26.78 0.05 -22.04
CA PHE A 447 -27.13 1.40 -22.51
C PHE A 447 -26.12 1.91 -23.53
N PRO A 448 -26.53 2.73 -24.52
CA PRO A 448 -25.58 3.32 -25.46
C PRO A 448 -24.62 4.26 -24.70
N PRO A 449 -23.32 4.24 -25.01
CA PRO A 449 -22.40 5.24 -24.52
C PRO A 449 -22.80 6.64 -25.04
N VAL A 450 -22.78 7.65 -24.17
CA VAL A 450 -23.16 9.02 -24.51
C VAL A 450 -21.93 9.91 -24.31
N PRO A 451 -21.34 10.45 -25.39
CA PRO A 451 -20.22 11.38 -25.32
C PRO A 451 -20.54 12.60 -24.44
N GLY A 452 -19.57 13.02 -23.61
CA GLY A 452 -19.73 14.11 -22.66
C GLY A 452 -20.39 13.70 -21.33
N LYS A 453 -21.23 12.66 -21.31
CA LYS A 453 -21.81 12.08 -20.10
C LYS A 453 -20.98 10.93 -19.55
N HIS A 454 -20.59 10.01 -20.43
CA HIS A 454 -19.77 8.85 -20.07
C HIS A 454 -18.30 9.11 -20.42
N ARG A 455 -17.40 8.49 -19.66
CA ARG A 455 -15.95 8.66 -19.81
C ARG A 455 -15.28 7.30 -19.99
N LEU A 456 -14.23 7.28 -20.80
CA LEU A 456 -13.34 6.13 -20.87
C LEU A 456 -12.39 6.15 -19.67
N GLN A 457 -11.91 4.98 -19.27
CA GLN A 457 -10.83 4.87 -18.30
C GLN A 457 -9.51 5.29 -18.97
N GLU A 458 -8.91 6.39 -18.51
CA GLU A 458 -7.82 7.06 -19.23
C GLU A 458 -6.53 6.25 -19.30
N ASP A 459 -6.17 5.51 -18.24
CA ASP A 459 -4.95 4.68 -18.25
C ASP A 459 -5.04 3.58 -19.31
N VAL A 460 -6.21 2.92 -19.40
CA VAL A 460 -6.48 1.89 -20.40
C VAL A 460 -6.61 2.52 -21.78
N ALA A 461 -7.28 3.66 -21.92
CA ALA A 461 -7.37 4.37 -23.19
C ALA A 461 -5.99 4.77 -23.75
N GLU A 462 -5.08 5.25 -22.90
CA GLU A 462 -3.71 5.55 -23.30
C GLU A 462 -2.93 4.29 -23.70
N LEU A 463 -3.11 3.18 -22.98
CA LEU A 463 -2.56 1.88 -23.38
C LEU A 463 -3.02 1.49 -24.81
N LEU A 464 -4.30 1.67 -25.14
CA LEU A 464 -4.83 1.39 -26.47
C LEU A 464 -4.22 2.29 -27.54
N ARG A 465 -4.09 3.60 -27.27
CA ARG A 465 -3.42 4.55 -28.18
C ARG A 465 -1.96 4.20 -28.41
N CYS A 466 -1.24 3.78 -27.37
CA CYS A 466 0.16 3.34 -27.49
C CYS A 466 0.29 2.10 -28.37
N ALA A 467 -0.53 1.07 -28.15
CA ALA A 467 -0.51 -0.14 -28.97
C ALA A 467 -0.82 0.15 -30.45
N GLN A 468 -1.75 1.07 -30.71
CA GLN A 468 -2.07 1.50 -32.07
C GLN A 468 -0.88 2.20 -32.75
N ARG A 469 -0.32 3.24 -32.13
CA ARG A 469 0.82 4.01 -32.68
C ARG A 469 2.03 3.11 -32.96
N ALA A 470 2.29 2.15 -32.07
CA ALA A 470 3.47 1.31 -32.16
C ALA A 470 3.49 0.43 -33.42
N GLY A 471 2.33 -0.08 -33.85
CA GLY A 471 2.29 -0.94 -35.02
C GLY A 471 1.90 -0.24 -36.32
N GLU A 472 1.54 1.05 -36.32
CA GLU A 472 1.51 1.88 -37.54
C GLU A 472 2.94 2.20 -38.03
N ASN A 473 3.91 2.28 -37.11
CA ASN A 473 5.33 2.48 -37.42
C ASN A 473 6.05 1.14 -37.66
N GLU A 474 5.80 0.51 -38.81
CA GLU A 474 6.49 -0.72 -39.24
C GLU A 474 7.99 -0.52 -39.56
N GLN A 475 8.44 0.73 -39.77
CA GLN A 475 9.81 1.06 -40.21
C GLN A 475 10.66 1.86 -39.19
N GLY A 476 10.16 2.17 -37.99
CA GLY A 476 10.87 3.05 -37.04
C GLY A 476 11.53 2.31 -35.87
N GLU A 477 12.83 2.54 -35.64
CA GLU A 477 13.64 1.94 -34.57
C GLU A 477 13.27 2.35 -33.12
N GLY A 478 12.09 2.95 -32.87
CA GLY A 478 11.75 3.60 -31.60
C GLY A 478 10.56 3.04 -30.79
N GLY A 479 9.89 1.97 -31.22
CA GLY A 479 8.72 1.41 -30.52
C GLY A 479 9.04 0.11 -29.79
N GLY A 480 8.76 0.05 -28.48
CA GLY A 480 8.95 -1.15 -27.63
C GLY A 480 8.33 -2.43 -28.21
N GLY A 481 8.97 -3.57 -27.95
CA GLY A 481 8.66 -4.84 -28.62
C GLY A 481 7.30 -5.45 -28.30
N TRP A 482 6.64 -5.08 -27.20
CA TRP A 482 5.34 -5.66 -26.82
C TRP A 482 4.16 -4.86 -27.38
N GLU A 483 4.27 -3.53 -27.48
CA GLU A 483 3.20 -2.66 -27.98
C GLU A 483 2.81 -3.01 -29.43
N ARG A 484 3.79 -3.40 -30.25
CA ARG A 484 3.59 -3.82 -31.64
C ARG A 484 2.82 -5.12 -31.78
N SER A 485 3.00 -6.01 -30.81
CA SER A 485 2.49 -7.38 -30.84
C SER A 485 1.16 -7.51 -30.11
N LEU A 486 0.73 -6.47 -29.39
CA LEU A 486 -0.49 -6.50 -28.58
C LEU A 486 -1.74 -6.33 -29.47
N ARG A 487 -2.51 -7.41 -29.60
CA ARG A 487 -3.84 -7.40 -30.21
C ARG A 487 -4.89 -7.07 -29.16
N VAL A 488 -5.80 -6.14 -29.46
CA VAL A 488 -6.84 -5.70 -28.52
C VAL A 488 -8.22 -6.02 -29.08
N SER A 489 -9.04 -6.69 -28.29
CA SER A 489 -10.45 -6.96 -28.59
C SER A 489 -11.34 -6.47 -27.45
N ILE A 490 -12.26 -5.56 -27.74
CA ILE A 490 -13.35 -5.17 -26.85
C ILE A 490 -14.47 -6.20 -27.03
N VAL A 491 -14.75 -6.99 -25.99
CA VAL A 491 -15.74 -8.07 -26.02
C VAL A 491 -16.89 -7.73 -25.07
N SER A 492 -17.97 -7.18 -25.62
CA SER A 492 -19.07 -6.64 -24.81
C SER A 492 -20.43 -7.25 -25.13
N ARG A 493 -21.30 -7.32 -24.11
CA ARG A 493 -22.72 -7.66 -24.26
C ARG A 493 -23.58 -6.46 -24.67
N ASN A 494 -22.99 -5.27 -24.76
CA ASN A 494 -23.68 -4.07 -25.21
C ASN A 494 -23.99 -4.16 -26.72
N PRO A 495 -25.27 -4.03 -27.14
CA PRO A 495 -25.63 -4.16 -28.56
C PRO A 495 -25.30 -2.91 -29.40
N HIS A 496 -24.95 -1.79 -28.77
CA HIS A 496 -24.71 -0.50 -29.42
C HIS A 496 -23.31 -0.38 -30.04
N LYS A 497 -22.99 -1.30 -30.96
CA LYS A 497 -21.65 -1.40 -31.58
C LYS A 497 -21.19 -0.09 -32.22
N LYS A 498 -22.10 0.59 -32.93
CA LYS A 498 -21.79 1.84 -33.63
C LYS A 498 -21.42 2.95 -32.65
N GLU A 499 -22.19 3.13 -31.59
CA GLU A 499 -21.97 4.16 -30.58
C GLU A 499 -20.70 3.90 -29.76
N ILE A 500 -20.37 2.63 -29.51
CA ILE A 500 -19.10 2.22 -28.90
C ILE A 500 -17.93 2.64 -29.79
N MET A 501 -17.97 2.27 -31.08
CA MET A 501 -16.93 2.63 -32.04
C MET A 501 -16.78 4.16 -32.16
N GLU A 502 -17.88 4.91 -32.25
CA GLU A 502 -17.84 6.37 -32.28
C GLU A 502 -17.19 6.96 -31.01
N MET A 503 -17.46 6.39 -29.83
CA MET A 503 -16.86 6.86 -28.58
C MET A 503 -15.35 6.62 -28.54
N LEU A 504 -14.88 5.48 -29.05
CA LEU A 504 -13.46 5.14 -29.15
C LEU A 504 -12.75 6.06 -30.16
N GLN A 505 -13.32 6.24 -31.35
CA GLN A 505 -12.77 7.10 -32.40
C GLN A 505 -12.61 8.55 -31.93
N ARG A 506 -13.60 9.10 -31.22
CA ARG A 506 -13.51 10.46 -30.63
C ARG A 506 -12.38 10.61 -29.62
N ARG A 507 -11.84 9.51 -29.09
CA ARG A 507 -10.71 9.48 -28.15
C ARG A 507 -9.39 9.12 -28.80
N GLY A 508 -9.36 9.02 -30.13
CA GLY A 508 -8.17 8.66 -30.90
C GLY A 508 -7.83 7.17 -30.83
N ILE A 509 -8.80 6.31 -30.51
CA ILE A 509 -8.67 4.86 -30.55
C ILE A 509 -9.31 4.38 -31.85
N GLY A 510 -8.47 3.92 -32.76
CA GLY A 510 -8.82 3.58 -34.14
C GLY A 510 -9.06 2.09 -34.40
N ASP A 511 -9.08 1.74 -35.68
CA ASP A 511 -9.66 0.49 -36.19
C ASP A 511 -8.84 -0.78 -35.87
N ARG A 512 -7.65 -0.64 -35.28
CA ARG A 512 -6.85 -1.76 -34.78
C ARG A 512 -7.47 -2.45 -33.55
N VAL A 513 -8.39 -1.78 -32.87
CA VAL A 513 -9.14 -2.37 -31.76
C VAL A 513 -10.37 -3.09 -32.31
N GLU A 514 -10.40 -4.41 -32.19
CA GLU A 514 -11.54 -5.21 -32.61
C GLU A 514 -12.70 -5.00 -31.62
N VAL A 515 -13.85 -4.50 -32.09
CA VAL A 515 -15.06 -4.41 -31.26
C VAL A 515 -15.99 -5.56 -31.58
N CYS A 516 -16.13 -6.49 -30.64
CA CYS A 516 -17.03 -7.63 -30.69
C CYS A 516 -18.22 -7.41 -29.76
N CYS A 517 -19.41 -7.24 -30.34
CA CYS A 517 -20.66 -7.12 -29.59
C CYS A 517 -21.37 -8.47 -29.59
N VAL A 518 -21.16 -9.29 -28.56
CA VAL A 518 -21.51 -10.72 -28.58
C VAL A 518 -23.01 -10.99 -28.78
N LYS A 519 -23.89 -10.06 -28.36
CA LYS A 519 -25.34 -10.16 -28.63
C LYS A 519 -25.69 -9.98 -30.10
N VAL A 520 -25.00 -9.06 -30.78
CA VAL A 520 -25.19 -8.79 -32.22
C VAL A 520 -24.61 -9.95 -33.03
N GLU A 521 -23.46 -10.44 -32.59
CA GLU A 521 -22.69 -11.50 -33.26
C GLU A 521 -23.15 -12.91 -32.85
N ARG A 522 -24.23 -13.02 -32.05
CA ARG A 522 -24.87 -14.27 -31.59
C ARG A 522 -23.88 -15.28 -30.99
N THR A 523 -22.91 -14.77 -30.24
CA THR A 523 -21.90 -15.55 -29.52
C THR A 523 -21.92 -15.22 -28.03
N THR A 524 -21.03 -15.83 -27.26
CA THR A 524 -20.78 -15.48 -25.85
C THR A 524 -19.40 -14.87 -25.70
N LYS A 525 -19.17 -14.08 -24.64
CA LYS A 525 -17.84 -13.55 -24.35
C LYS A 525 -16.83 -14.69 -24.18
N VAL A 526 -17.23 -15.70 -23.40
CA VAL A 526 -16.48 -16.93 -23.17
C VAL A 526 -16.12 -17.61 -24.48
N GLY A 527 -17.09 -17.80 -25.38
CA GLY A 527 -16.86 -18.43 -26.69
C GLY A 527 -15.85 -17.65 -27.52
N LYS A 528 -16.08 -16.35 -27.71
CA LYS A 528 -15.17 -15.48 -28.48
C LYS A 528 -13.74 -15.50 -27.92
N ILE A 529 -13.58 -15.31 -26.60
CA ILE A 529 -12.25 -15.28 -25.96
C ILE A 529 -11.59 -16.66 -26.05
N ALA A 530 -12.30 -17.75 -25.79
CA ALA A 530 -11.75 -19.10 -25.87
C ALA A 530 -11.35 -19.46 -27.30
N ASP A 531 -12.11 -19.04 -28.31
CA ASP A 531 -11.82 -19.28 -29.73
C ASP A 531 -10.56 -18.50 -30.15
N ASP A 532 -10.49 -17.24 -29.76
CA ASP A 532 -9.32 -16.38 -30.00
C ASP A 532 -8.07 -16.95 -29.32
N MET A 533 -8.18 -17.43 -28.07
CA MET A 533 -7.09 -18.09 -27.35
C MET A 533 -6.64 -19.40 -27.98
N ARG A 534 -7.54 -20.17 -28.62
CA ARG A 534 -7.16 -21.40 -29.34
C ARG A 534 -6.38 -21.11 -30.63
N GLY A 535 -6.56 -19.93 -31.21
CA GLY A 535 -5.81 -19.46 -32.36
C GLY A 535 -4.42 -18.87 -32.02
N GLU A 536 -4.08 -18.73 -30.74
CA GLU A 536 -2.77 -18.22 -30.31
C GLU A 536 -1.70 -19.31 -30.31
N GLU A 537 -0.44 -18.89 -30.42
CA GLU A 537 0.71 -19.78 -30.28
C GLU A 537 0.78 -20.38 -28.88
N ARG A 538 1.37 -21.59 -28.77
CA ARG A 538 1.57 -22.24 -27.48
C ARG A 538 2.45 -21.36 -26.59
N GLY A 539 1.93 -21.01 -25.41
CA GLY A 539 2.63 -20.15 -24.45
C GLY A 539 2.30 -18.66 -24.57
N ALA A 540 1.41 -18.28 -25.49
CA ALA A 540 0.89 -16.91 -25.56
C ALA A 540 0.28 -16.49 -24.23
N VAL A 541 0.57 -15.24 -23.83
CA VAL A 541 0.03 -14.63 -22.62
C VAL A 541 -1.04 -13.65 -23.02
N ALA A 542 -2.22 -13.77 -22.43
CA ALA A 542 -3.33 -12.87 -22.69
C ALA A 542 -3.87 -12.32 -21.38
N VAL A 543 -4.51 -11.15 -21.46
CA VAL A 543 -5.20 -10.52 -20.32
C VAL A 543 -6.66 -10.30 -20.69
N TYR A 544 -7.59 -10.70 -19.82
CA TYR A 544 -9.01 -10.39 -19.94
C TYR A 544 -9.49 -9.61 -18.72
N ALA A 545 -10.04 -8.40 -18.94
CA ALA A 545 -10.62 -7.58 -17.90
C ALA A 545 -12.14 -7.43 -18.06
N ASP A 546 -12.87 -7.61 -16.95
CA ASP A 546 -14.32 -7.48 -16.85
C ASP A 546 -14.68 -7.08 -15.42
N ASP A 547 -15.74 -6.29 -15.21
CA ASP A 547 -16.21 -5.92 -13.88
C ASP A 547 -17.06 -7.04 -13.24
N ASP A 548 -17.66 -7.91 -14.06
CA ASP A 548 -18.43 -9.06 -13.60
C ASP A 548 -17.55 -10.29 -13.45
N VAL A 549 -17.27 -10.63 -12.19
CA VAL A 549 -16.50 -11.83 -11.85
C VAL A 549 -17.06 -13.13 -12.42
N ARG A 550 -18.37 -13.21 -12.70
CA ARG A 550 -18.98 -14.41 -13.30
C ARG A 550 -18.45 -14.70 -14.69
N GLU A 551 -18.16 -13.64 -15.46
CA GLU A 551 -17.59 -13.78 -16.80
C GLU A 551 -16.14 -14.26 -16.75
N LEU A 552 -15.42 -13.98 -15.67
CA LEU A 552 -14.00 -14.32 -15.52
C LEU A 552 -13.77 -15.73 -15.00
N ILE A 553 -14.67 -16.25 -14.19
CA ILE A 553 -14.50 -17.56 -13.52
C ILE A 553 -15.05 -18.73 -14.33
N ASP A 554 -15.54 -18.49 -15.54
CA ASP A 554 -16.05 -19.55 -16.40
C ASP A 554 -15.01 -20.68 -16.55
N PRO A 555 -15.40 -21.96 -16.36
CA PRO A 555 -14.47 -23.09 -16.45
C PRO A 555 -13.65 -23.10 -17.74
N THR A 556 -14.25 -22.70 -18.86
CA THR A 556 -13.60 -22.63 -20.18
C THR A 556 -12.44 -21.62 -20.17
N LEU A 557 -12.66 -20.44 -19.60
CA LEU A 557 -11.62 -19.42 -19.47
C LEU A 557 -10.58 -19.80 -18.42
N THR A 558 -10.99 -20.46 -17.33
CA THR A 558 -10.03 -20.93 -16.31
C THR A 558 -9.06 -21.98 -16.85
N ALA A 559 -9.51 -22.79 -17.82
CA ALA A 559 -8.73 -23.82 -18.47
C ALA A 559 -7.75 -23.27 -19.52
N CYS A 560 -7.95 -22.04 -20.00
CA CYS A 560 -7.04 -21.38 -20.94
C CYS A 560 -5.68 -21.13 -20.27
N SER A 561 -4.66 -21.91 -20.67
CA SER A 561 -3.28 -21.69 -20.26
C SER A 561 -2.80 -20.32 -20.77
N GLY A 562 -2.16 -19.52 -19.91
CA GLY A 562 -1.66 -18.20 -20.28
C GLY A 562 -2.68 -17.05 -20.20
N LEU A 563 -3.97 -17.32 -19.93
CA LEU A 563 -4.96 -16.27 -19.73
C LEU A 563 -4.93 -15.74 -18.28
N HIS A 564 -4.58 -14.47 -18.14
CA HIS A 564 -4.71 -13.68 -16.92
C HIS A 564 -6.04 -12.95 -16.91
N ARG A 565 -6.77 -13.05 -15.80
CA ARG A 565 -8.14 -12.55 -15.69
C ARG A 565 -8.18 -11.47 -14.63
N VAL A 566 -8.91 -10.39 -14.89
CA VAL A 566 -8.89 -9.19 -14.07
C VAL A 566 -10.32 -8.78 -13.74
N ILE A 567 -10.69 -8.92 -12.47
CA ILE A 567 -11.89 -8.27 -11.92
C ILE A 567 -11.59 -6.78 -11.88
N PHE A 568 -12.15 -6.06 -12.84
CA PHE A 568 -11.89 -4.64 -13.02
C PHE A 568 -12.65 -3.83 -11.99
N SER A 569 -11.97 -2.88 -11.36
CA SER A 569 -12.58 -1.91 -10.46
C SER A 569 -12.59 -0.54 -11.12
N PHE A 570 -13.73 -0.15 -11.70
CA PHE A 570 -13.89 1.16 -12.30
C PHE A 570 -13.85 2.24 -11.21
N ARG A 571 -12.68 2.87 -11.06
CA ARG A 571 -12.53 4.01 -10.17
C ARG A 571 -12.88 5.26 -10.95
N GLU A 572 -14.01 5.87 -10.62
CA GLU A 572 -14.19 7.28 -10.92
C GLU A 572 -13.14 8.03 -10.09
N LEU A 573 -12.20 8.71 -10.77
CA LEU A 573 -11.42 9.74 -10.11
C LEU A 573 -12.45 10.78 -9.65
N THR A 574 -12.81 10.72 -8.37
CA THR A 574 -13.55 11.80 -7.72
C THR A 574 -12.64 13.01 -7.80
N SER A 575 -12.97 13.92 -8.73
CA SER A 575 -12.32 15.20 -8.93
C SER A 575 -12.27 16.02 -7.65
#